data_AF-K1U6Z2-F1
#
_entry.id   AF-K1U6Z2-F1
#
_cell.length_a   1.000
_cell.length_b   1.000
_cell.length_c   1.000
_cell.angle_alpha   90.00
_cell.angle_beta   90.00
_cell.angle_gamma   90.00
#
_symmetry.space_group_name_H-M   'P 1'
#
loop_
_entity.id
_entity.type
_entity.pdbx_description
1 polymer ?
#
loop_
_entity_poly.entity_id
_entity_poly.type
_entity_poly.pdbx_seq_one_letter_code
_entity_poly.pdbx_strand_id
1 'polypeptide(L)'
;MQSLKSFVFLKKGLLNMADIKELMQVRRDKMQKLIDNGVNVHPERYERTHQIKEARELPDGTKDVSIAGRVMSKRKLGKISFLDLRDLEGHLQLVIKKEDLGEDVYKFLHETVDIGDFIGVKEKYLQLKQE
;
A
#
# COMPACT_ATOMS: atom_id res chain seq x y z
N MET A 1 -17.65 -36.93 -29.13
CA MET A 1 -16.75 -36.70 -27.98
C MET A 1 -15.40 -36.24 -28.53
N GLN A 2 -15.30 -34.97 -28.94
CA GLN A 2 -14.08 -34.38 -29.48
C GLN A 2 -13.38 -33.58 -28.37
N SER A 3 -12.09 -33.80 -28.21
CA SER A 3 -11.29 -33.35 -27.08
C SER A 3 -11.11 -31.83 -27.06
N LEU A 4 -11.71 -31.17 -26.06
CA LEU A 4 -11.32 -29.84 -25.63
C LEU A 4 -9.97 -29.92 -24.90
N LYS A 5 -8.86 -29.94 -25.65
CA LYS A 5 -7.55 -29.54 -25.13
C LYS A 5 -7.43 -28.03 -25.28
N SER A 6 -8.27 -27.30 -24.55
CA SER A 6 -8.30 -25.85 -24.59
C SER A 6 -7.41 -25.29 -23.48
N PHE A 7 -6.30 -24.68 -23.92
CA PHE A 7 -5.79 -23.43 -23.34
C PHE A 7 -5.40 -23.46 -21.86
N VAL A 8 -4.30 -24.14 -21.54
CA VAL A 8 -3.46 -23.69 -20.43
C VAL A 8 -2.40 -22.75 -21.03
N PHE A 9 -2.78 -21.49 -21.21
CA PHE A 9 -1.82 -20.44 -21.56
C PHE A 9 -1.05 -20.09 -20.27
N LEU A 10 -0.06 -20.92 -19.93
CA LEU A 10 0.90 -20.60 -18.88
C LEU A 10 1.77 -19.44 -19.41
N LYS A 11 1.34 -18.21 -19.16
CA LYS A 11 2.16 -17.02 -19.39
C LYS A 11 3.28 -17.02 -18.35
N LYS A 12 4.27 -17.91 -18.51
CA LYS A 12 5.59 -17.75 -17.91
C LYS A 12 6.26 -16.58 -18.63
N GLY A 13 5.89 -15.37 -18.25
CA GLY A 13 6.76 -14.23 -18.45
C GLY A 13 7.95 -14.45 -17.53
N LEU A 14 9.06 -14.97 -18.06
CA LEU A 14 10.35 -14.77 -17.41
C LEU A 14 10.51 -13.25 -17.29
N LEU A 15 10.56 -12.70 -16.06
CA LEU A 15 11.04 -11.34 -15.88
C LEU A 15 12.44 -11.29 -16.49
N ASN A 16 12.63 -10.42 -17.49
CA ASN A 16 13.94 -10.21 -18.05
C ASN A 16 14.80 -9.44 -17.03
N MET A 17 16.10 -9.75 -16.97
CA MET A 17 17.06 -9.08 -16.10
C MET A 17 17.09 -7.56 -16.33
N ALA A 18 16.82 -7.11 -17.57
CA ALA A 18 16.66 -5.70 -17.90
C ALA A 18 15.45 -5.07 -17.18
N ASP A 19 14.28 -5.71 -17.22
CA ASP A 19 13.06 -5.25 -16.56
C ASP A 19 13.23 -5.19 -15.03
N ILE A 20 13.91 -6.18 -14.45
CA ILE A 20 14.24 -6.19 -13.02
C ILE A 20 15.13 -5.00 -12.67
N LYS A 21 16.17 -4.73 -13.48
CA LYS A 21 17.10 -3.63 -13.23
C LYS A 21 16.39 -2.27 -13.31
N GLU A 22 15.53 -2.10 -14.31
CA GLU A 22 14.73 -0.87 -14.48
C GLU A 22 13.76 -0.67 -13.31
N LEU A 23 13.02 -1.71 -12.93
CA LEU A 23 12.13 -1.67 -11.77
C LEU A 23 12.88 -1.33 -10.48
N MET A 24 14.03 -1.96 -10.26
CA MET A 24 14.87 -1.69 -9.09
C MET A 24 15.38 -0.26 -9.08
N GLN A 25 15.72 0.31 -10.24
CA GLN A 25 16.13 1.71 -10.34
C GLN A 25 14.99 2.65 -9.97
N VAL A 26 13.78 2.44 -10.53
CA VAL A 26 12.59 3.22 -10.19
C VAL A 26 12.31 3.18 -8.68
N ARG A 27 12.44 2.00 -8.05
CA ARG A 27 12.24 1.87 -6.59
C ARG A 27 13.31 2.60 -5.78
N ARG A 28 14.57 2.61 -6.23
CA ARG A 28 15.63 3.40 -5.59
C ARG A 28 15.37 4.89 -5.72
N ASP A 29 14.94 5.36 -6.89
CA ASP A 29 14.66 6.78 -7.11
C ASP A 29 13.50 7.26 -6.21
N LYS A 30 12.46 6.42 -6.04
CA LYS A 30 11.36 6.69 -5.09
C LYS A 30 11.84 6.71 -3.64
N MET A 31 12.69 5.76 -3.26
CA MET A 31 13.30 5.74 -1.92
C MET A 31 14.14 6.99 -1.68
N GLN A 32 14.91 7.45 -2.67
CA GLN A 32 15.69 8.68 -2.56
C GLN A 32 14.78 9.89 -2.38
N LYS A 33 13.68 9.99 -3.14
CA LYS A 33 12.68 11.05 -2.94
C LYS A 33 12.10 11.05 -1.52
N LEU A 34 11.85 9.88 -0.93
CA LEU A 34 11.41 9.78 0.46
C LEU A 34 12.46 10.37 1.41
N ILE A 35 13.72 10.00 1.24
CA ILE A 35 14.85 10.50 2.05
C ILE A 35 15.01 12.02 1.89
N ASP A 36 14.97 12.54 0.66
CA ASP A 36 15.13 13.97 0.37
C ASP A 36 14.00 14.82 0.98
N ASN A 37 12.83 14.21 1.21
CA ASN A 37 11.69 14.83 1.91
C ASN A 37 11.69 14.53 3.42
N GLY A 38 12.80 14.05 3.98
CA GLY A 38 12.98 13.83 5.42
C GLY A 38 12.26 12.60 5.98
N VAL A 39 11.79 11.68 5.13
CA VAL A 39 11.13 10.45 5.57
C VAL A 39 12.18 9.40 5.95
N ASN A 40 12.08 8.86 7.17
CA ASN A 40 12.86 7.70 7.56
C ASN A 40 12.29 6.43 6.90
N VAL A 41 12.95 5.97 5.83
CA VAL A 41 12.53 4.82 5.02
C VAL A 41 12.79 3.45 5.66
N HIS A 42 13.73 3.38 6.62
CA HIS A 42 14.08 2.16 7.34
C HIS A 42 14.20 2.44 8.84
N PRO A 43 13.08 2.78 9.51
CA PRO A 43 13.11 3.00 10.94
C PRO A 43 13.38 1.69 11.67
N GLU A 44 14.11 1.76 12.80
CA GLU A 44 14.31 0.59 13.67
C GLU A 44 12.97 0.02 14.19
N ARG A 45 12.00 0.91 14.41
CA ARG A 45 10.67 0.56 14.90
C ARG A 45 9.64 1.59 14.43
N TYR A 46 8.44 1.08 14.12
CA TYR A 46 7.23 1.90 14.00
C TYR A 46 6.29 1.55 15.17
N GLU A 47 5.95 2.54 15.97
CA GLU A 47 5.00 2.38 17.07
C GLU A 47 3.58 2.26 16.52
N ARG A 48 2.96 1.09 16.76
CA ARG A 48 1.56 0.81 16.41
C ARG A 48 0.75 0.68 17.69
N THR A 49 -0.47 1.20 17.69
CA THR A 49 -1.42 1.04 18.81
C THR A 49 -2.25 -0.23 18.65
N HIS A 50 -2.47 -0.68 17.41
CA HIS A 50 -3.31 -1.84 17.11
C HIS A 50 -2.69 -2.71 16.02
N GLN A 51 -3.01 -4.00 16.06
CA GLN A 51 -2.86 -4.89 14.91
C GLN A 51 -3.97 -4.64 13.89
N ILE A 52 -3.76 -5.03 12.63
CA ILE A 52 -4.77 -4.78 11.59
C ILE A 52 -6.09 -5.48 11.91
N LYS A 53 -6.04 -6.69 12.47
CA LYS A 53 -7.21 -7.44 12.90
C LYS A 53 -8.04 -6.67 13.94
N GLU A 54 -7.38 -6.11 14.95
CA GLU A 54 -8.03 -5.34 16.01
C GLU A 54 -8.61 -4.04 15.47
N ALA A 55 -7.83 -3.32 14.64
CA ALA A 55 -8.25 -2.05 14.06
C ALA A 55 -9.51 -2.18 13.18
N ARG A 56 -9.70 -3.32 12.51
CA ARG A 56 -10.89 -3.60 11.68
C ARG A 56 -12.19 -3.63 12.49
N GLU A 57 -12.10 -3.99 13.77
CA GLU A 57 -13.26 -4.13 14.66
C GLU A 57 -13.61 -2.81 15.37
N LEU A 58 -12.76 -1.79 15.25
CA LEU A 58 -12.99 -0.49 15.87
C LEU A 58 -14.13 0.27 15.18
N PRO A 59 -14.94 1.04 15.94
CA PRO A 59 -15.91 1.95 15.34
C PRO A 59 -15.26 3.01 14.45
N ASP A 60 -15.97 3.41 13.41
CA ASP A 60 -15.56 4.54 12.57
C ASP A 60 -15.36 5.81 13.40
N GLY A 61 -14.26 6.53 13.14
CA GLY A 61 -13.89 7.75 13.87
C GLY A 61 -13.21 7.51 15.22
N THR A 62 -12.87 6.27 15.55
CA THR A 62 -12.00 5.97 16.71
C THR A 62 -10.67 6.70 16.57
N LYS A 63 -10.26 7.42 17.62
CA LYS A 63 -9.05 8.24 17.63
C LYS A 63 -7.80 7.46 18.04
N ASP A 64 -6.63 8.03 17.73
CA ASP A 64 -5.31 7.52 18.16
C ASP A 64 -4.99 6.10 17.66
N VAL A 65 -5.63 5.71 16.56
CA VAL A 65 -5.36 4.44 15.88
C VAL A 65 -4.11 4.58 15.03
N SER A 66 -3.16 3.68 15.22
CA SER A 66 -1.98 3.55 14.37
C SER A 66 -1.71 2.07 14.09
N ILE A 67 -1.55 1.78 12.81
CA ILE A 67 -1.33 0.43 12.28
C ILE A 67 -0.16 0.46 11.30
N ALA A 68 0.38 -0.72 11.00
CA ALA A 68 1.36 -0.88 9.95
C ALA A 68 1.12 -2.19 9.20
N GLY A 69 1.42 -2.21 7.91
CA GLY A 69 1.24 -3.39 7.08
C GLY A 69 1.90 -3.25 5.72
N ARG A 70 1.91 -4.35 4.97
CA ARG A 70 2.35 -4.39 3.59
C ARG A 70 1.23 -3.96 2.65
N VAL A 71 1.55 -3.06 1.71
CA VAL A 71 0.65 -2.66 0.62
C VAL A 71 0.50 -3.81 -0.35
N MET A 72 -0.70 -4.40 -0.40
CA MET A 72 -1.04 -5.49 -1.31
C MET A 72 -1.69 -4.97 -2.60
N SER A 73 -2.42 -3.86 -2.51
CA SER A 73 -3.02 -3.20 -3.65
C SER A 73 -3.03 -1.69 -3.45
N LYS A 74 -3.04 -0.94 -4.56
CA LYS A 74 -3.15 0.51 -4.59
C LYS A 74 -3.94 0.92 -5.83
N ARG A 75 -5.11 1.53 -5.64
CA ARG A 75 -5.99 1.98 -6.72
C ARG A 75 -6.35 3.45 -6.52
N LYS A 76 -6.22 4.25 -7.58
CA LYS A 76 -6.57 5.67 -7.58
C LYS A 76 -7.81 5.91 -8.43
N LEU A 77 -8.83 6.55 -7.86
CA LEU A 77 -10.07 6.95 -8.52
C LEU A 77 -10.28 8.45 -8.31
N GLY A 78 -9.79 9.26 -9.25
CA GLY A 78 -9.87 10.71 -9.19
C GLY A 78 -9.18 11.27 -7.94
N LYS A 79 -9.97 11.79 -6.99
CA LYS A 79 -9.53 12.38 -5.72
C LYS A 79 -9.51 11.39 -4.55
N ILE A 80 -9.86 10.13 -4.77
CA ILE A 80 -9.89 9.08 -3.74
C ILE A 80 -8.92 7.96 -4.13
N SER A 81 -8.34 7.30 -3.15
CA SER A 81 -7.51 6.12 -3.35
C SER A 81 -7.82 5.04 -2.33
N PHE A 82 -7.69 3.80 -2.78
CA PHE A 82 -7.91 2.59 -2.00
C PHE A 82 -6.58 1.86 -1.92
N LEU A 83 -6.10 1.62 -0.70
CA LEU A 83 -4.90 0.82 -0.44
C LEU A 83 -5.29 -0.35 0.44
N ASP A 84 -4.96 -1.57 0.02
CA ASP A 84 -5.16 -2.74 0.86
C ASP A 84 -3.88 -3.02 1.64
N LEU A 85 -3.96 -2.97 2.97
CA LEU A 85 -2.87 -3.32 3.87
C LEU A 85 -3.06 -4.71 4.45
N ARG A 86 -1.96 -5.44 4.60
CA ARG A 86 -1.93 -6.76 5.23
C ARG A 86 -0.77 -6.87 6.21
N ASP A 87 -1.03 -7.43 7.38
CA ASP A 87 -0.02 -7.87 8.33
C ASP A 87 -0.12 -9.39 8.52
N LEU A 88 0.48 -9.92 9.58
CA LEU A 88 0.47 -11.37 9.86
C LEU A 88 -0.94 -11.90 10.19
N GLU A 89 -1.79 -11.07 10.78
CA GLU A 89 -3.04 -11.51 11.41
C GLU A 89 -4.29 -11.02 10.66
N GLY A 90 -4.15 -10.05 9.76
CA GLY A 90 -5.30 -9.44 9.12
C GLY A 90 -5.00 -8.68 7.84
N HIS A 91 -6.10 -8.19 7.26
CA HIS A 91 -6.09 -7.26 6.13
C HIS A 91 -7.12 -6.16 6.38
N LEU A 92 -6.83 -4.97 5.88
CA LEU A 92 -7.70 -3.80 6.01
C LEU A 92 -7.52 -2.90 4.79
N GLN A 93 -8.64 -2.43 4.25
CA GLN A 93 -8.66 -1.44 3.19
C GLN A 93 -8.64 -0.03 3.79
N LEU A 94 -7.73 0.79 3.29
CA LEU A 94 -7.63 2.21 3.59
C LEU A 94 -8.29 3.01 2.48
N VAL A 95 -9.14 3.96 2.87
CA VAL A 95 -9.68 4.96 1.96
C VAL A 95 -8.99 6.30 2.22
N ILE A 96 -8.20 6.75 1.24
CA ILE A 96 -7.44 7.99 1.31
C ILE A 96 -8.08 9.00 0.38
N LYS A 97 -8.57 10.12 0.94
CA LYS A 97 -9.12 11.23 0.15
C LYS A 97 -8.10 12.37 0.05
N LYS A 98 -7.98 12.97 -1.14
CA LYS A 98 -7.10 14.13 -1.39
C LYS A 98 -7.47 15.31 -0.50
N GLU A 99 -8.76 15.49 -0.19
CA GLU A 99 -9.24 16.58 0.67
C GLU A 99 -8.76 16.44 2.12
N ASP A 100 -8.71 15.22 2.66
CA ASP A 100 -8.29 14.94 4.04
C ASP A 100 -6.76 15.03 4.19
N LEU A 101 -6.03 14.59 3.16
CA LEU A 101 -4.56 14.48 3.17
C LEU A 101 -3.85 15.74 2.67
N GLY A 102 -4.53 16.58 1.88
CA GLY A 102 -3.93 17.70 1.15
C GLY A 102 -3.30 17.27 -0.17
N GLU A 103 -3.20 18.21 -1.11
CA GLU A 103 -2.77 17.94 -2.49
C GLU A 103 -1.34 17.40 -2.58
N ASP A 104 -0.39 18.07 -1.93
CA ASP A 104 1.03 17.74 -2.04
C ASP A 104 1.32 16.37 -1.41
N VAL A 105 0.79 16.11 -0.22
CA VAL A 105 0.98 14.84 0.48
C VAL A 105 0.29 13.70 -0.25
N TYR A 106 -0.90 13.93 -0.81
CA TYR A 106 -1.59 12.93 -1.62
C TYR A 106 -0.82 12.59 -2.89
N LYS A 107 -0.30 13.61 -3.60
CA LYS A 107 0.56 13.41 -4.77
C LYS A 107 1.83 12.64 -4.39
N PHE A 108 2.49 13.04 -3.31
CA PHE A 108 3.70 12.41 -2.80
C PHE A 108 3.51 10.93 -2.46
N LEU A 109 2.41 10.57 -1.78
CA LEU A 109 2.04 9.17 -1.52
C LEU A 109 1.88 8.37 -2.81
N HIS A 110 1.33 8.99 -3.85
CA HIS A 110 1.17 8.33 -5.15
C HIS A 110 2.49 8.09 -5.88
N GLU A 111 3.42 9.03 -5.76
CA GLU A 111 4.73 8.97 -6.41
C GLU A 111 5.74 8.04 -5.72
N THR A 112 5.59 7.82 -4.41
CA THR A 112 6.61 7.14 -3.60
C THR A 112 6.23 5.73 -3.15
N VAL A 113 4.95 5.48 -2.84
CA VAL A 113 4.50 4.19 -2.30
C VAL A 113 4.16 3.20 -3.41
N ASP A 114 4.68 1.99 -3.35
CA ASP A 114 4.40 0.91 -4.30
C ASP A 114 3.80 -0.32 -3.63
N ILE A 115 3.25 -1.22 -4.45
CA ILE A 115 2.83 -2.54 -4.00
C ILE A 115 4.07 -3.30 -3.49
N GLY A 116 3.93 -3.93 -2.33
CA GLY A 116 5.00 -4.65 -1.63
C GLY A 116 5.71 -3.82 -0.56
N ASP A 117 5.49 -2.51 -0.50
CA ASP A 117 6.07 -1.65 0.53
C ASP A 117 5.39 -1.87 1.88
N PHE A 118 6.15 -1.73 2.96
CA PHE A 118 5.60 -1.64 4.31
C PHE A 118 5.35 -0.17 4.63
N ILE A 119 4.13 0.16 5.07
CA ILE A 119 3.78 1.51 5.49
C ILE A 119 3.12 1.50 6.86
N GLY A 120 3.35 2.58 7.60
CA GLY A 120 2.63 2.91 8.83
C GLY A 120 1.57 3.96 8.55
N VAL A 121 0.40 3.82 9.16
CA VAL A 121 -0.74 4.72 8.99
C VAL A 121 -1.28 5.14 10.36
N LYS A 122 -1.63 6.43 10.48
CA LYS A 122 -2.26 7.02 11.66
C LYS A 122 -3.67 7.52 11.35
N GLU A 123 -4.52 7.47 12.37
CA GLU A 123 -5.97 7.73 12.45
C GLU A 123 -6.53 8.77 11.47
N LYS A 124 -5.85 9.92 11.31
CA LYS A 124 -6.33 11.03 10.48
C LYS A 124 -6.71 10.62 9.04
N TYR A 125 -6.29 9.43 8.59
CA TYR A 125 -6.52 8.91 7.24
C TYR A 125 -7.21 7.53 7.20
N LEU A 126 -7.76 7.05 8.32
CA LEU A 126 -8.45 5.76 8.41
C LEU A 126 -9.97 5.96 8.27
N GLN A 127 -10.49 5.69 7.07
CA GLN A 127 -11.87 5.25 6.91
C GLN A 127 -11.84 3.73 6.75
N LEU A 128 -12.29 3.05 7.79
CA LEU A 128 -12.30 1.59 7.87
C LEU A 128 -13.49 1.08 7.09
N LYS A 129 -13.26 0.58 5.87
CA LYS A 129 -14.30 -0.17 5.18
C LYS A 129 -14.13 -1.65 5.49
N GLN A 130 -15.13 -2.20 6.16
CA GLN A 130 -15.32 -3.64 6.20
C GLN A 130 -15.87 -4.07 4.83
N GLU A 131 -15.15 -4.96 4.15
CA GLU A 131 -15.73 -5.77 3.07
C GLU A 131 -16.72 -6.78 3.66
#